data_AF-X1K4P7-F1
#
_entry.id   AF-X1K4P7-F1
#
_cell.length_a   1.000
_cell.length_b   1.000
_cell.length_c   1.000
_cell.angle_alpha   90.00
_cell.angle_beta   90.00
_cell.angle_gamma   90.00
#
_symmetry.space_group_name_H-M   'P 1'
#
loop_
_entity.id
_entity.type
_entity.pdbx_description
1 polymer ?
#
loop_
_entity_poly.entity_id
_entity_poly.type
_entity_poly.pdbx_seq_one_letter_code
_entity_poly.pdbx_strand_id
1 'polypeptide(L)' 'LEAIENQGWVHYHSLTPRDNLEQPIEIIEQARNESGYKIEVKEIRQIKKYSPRLYHLCSDIFVEKY' A
#
# COMPACT_ATOMS: atom_id res chain seq x y z
N LEU A 1 5.82 -2.54 10.39
CA LEU A 1 5.58 -3.98 10.15
C LEU A 1 5.77 -4.84 11.40
N GLU A 2 6.16 -4.25 12.54
CA GLU A 2 6.42 -4.97 13.80
C GLU A 2 5.22 -5.77 14.35
N ALA A 3 3.99 -5.42 13.94
CA ALA A 3 2.78 -6.15 14.32
C ALA A 3 2.55 -7.45 13.54
N ILE A 4 3.33 -7.73 12.48
CA ILE A 4 3.23 -8.97 11.69
C ILE A 4 4.25 -9.97 12.24
N GLU A 5 3.77 -11.08 12.80
CA GLU A 5 4.65 -12.08 13.41
C GLU A 5 5.45 -12.86 12.36
N ASN A 6 4.77 -13.51 11.41
CA ASN A 6 5.39 -14.32 10.35
C ASN A 6 4.91 -13.92 8.96
N GLN A 7 3.59 -13.90 8.76
CA GLN A 7 2.95 -13.46 7.53
C GLN A 7 1.61 -12.81 7.85
N GLY A 8 1.14 -11.91 6.98
CA GLY A 8 -0.12 -11.25 7.19
C GLY A 8 -0.54 -10.33 6.05
N TRP A 9 -1.77 -9.85 6.15
CA TRP A 9 -2.33 -8.87 5.23
C TRP A 9 -2.29 -7.48 5.84
N VAL A 10 -1.94 -6.50 5.02
CA VAL A 10 -2.02 -5.08 5.32
C VAL A 10 -2.97 -4.45 4.31
N HIS A 11 -4.04 -3.85 4.81
CA HIS A 11 -4.97 -3.04 4.03
C HIS A 11 -4.58 -1.58 4.20
N TYR A 12 -3.74 -1.08 3.29
CA TYR A 12 -3.19 0.26 3.41
C TYR A 12 -4.09 1.29 2.72
N HIS A 13 -4.70 2.16 3.53
CA HIS A 13 -5.54 3.25 3.08
C HIS A 13 -4.71 4.52 2.85
N SER A 14 -4.77 5.08 1.64
CA SER A 14 -4.03 6.29 1.25
C SER A 14 -4.90 7.31 0.51
N LEU A 15 -4.55 8.59 0.66
CA LEU A 15 -5.12 9.67 -0.13
C LEU A 15 -4.13 10.03 -1.24
N THR A 16 -4.54 9.79 -2.48
CA THR A 16 -3.65 9.88 -3.65
C THR A 16 -4.16 10.96 -4.61
N PRO A 17 -3.29 11.87 -5.08
CA PRO A 17 -3.61 12.79 -6.16
C PRO A 17 -4.05 12.04 -7.42
N ARG A 18 -5.10 12.52 -8.09
CA ARG A 18 -5.61 11.83 -9.31
C ARG A 18 -4.64 11.82 -10.48
N ASP A 19 -3.77 12.82 -10.51
CA ASP A 19 -2.71 12.98 -11.49
C ASP A 19 -1.47 12.13 -11.18
N ASN A 20 -1.42 11.48 -10.02
CA ASN A 20 -0.34 10.56 -9.66
C ASN A 20 -0.86 9.33 -8.89
N LEU A 21 -1.50 8.41 -9.62
CA LEU A 21 -2.00 7.14 -9.04
C LEU A 21 -0.89 6.12 -8.74
N GLU A 22 0.33 6.34 -9.21
CA GLU A 22 1.47 5.44 -9.00
C GLU A 22 2.16 5.68 -7.66
N GLN A 23 1.98 6.87 -7.05
CA GLN A 23 2.54 7.23 -5.74
C GLN A 23 2.43 6.16 -4.64
N PRO A 24 1.29 5.46 -4.44
CA PRO A 24 1.21 4.41 -3.42
C PRO A 24 2.15 3.24 -3.70
N ILE A 25 2.35 2.89 -4.98
CA ILE A 25 3.26 1.81 -5.38
C ILE A 25 4.68 2.20 -5.03
N GLU A 26 5.09 3.43 -5.35
CA GLU A 26 6.44 3.94 -5.03
C GLU A 26 6.71 3.88 -3.51
N ILE A 27 5.74 4.27 -2.69
CA ILE A 27 5.84 4.22 -1.23
C ILE A 27 5.97 2.77 -0.73
N ILE A 28 5.17 1.85 -1.29
CA ILE A 28 5.22 0.43 -0.90
C ILE A 28 6.56 -0.20 -1.32
N GLU A 29 7.07 0.15 -2.50
CA GLU A 29 8.38 -0.31 -3.00
C GLU A 29 9.53 0.17 -2.12
N GLN A 30 9.50 1.44 -1.68
CA GLN A 30 10.46 1.96 -0.70
C GLN A 30 10.40 1.17 0.61
N ALA A 31 9.19 0.96 1.15
CA ALA A 31 8.99 0.19 2.37
C ALA A 31 9.48 -1.28 2.22
N ARG A 32 9.34 -1.88 1.03
CA ARG A 32 9.87 -3.23 0.76
C ARG A 32 11.39 -3.26 0.88
N ASN A 33 12.08 -2.26 0.32
CA ASN A 33 13.54 -2.22 0.31
C ASN A 33 14.12 -1.94 1.71
N GLU A 34 13.41 -1.22 2.57
CA GLU A 34 13.89 -0.84 3.90
C GLU A 34 13.55 -1.87 4.99
N SER A 35 12.49 -2.64 4.82
CA SER A 35 11.89 -3.37 5.94
C SER A 35 12.45 -4.78 6.17
N GLY A 36 13.16 -5.36 5.20
CA GLY A 36 13.63 -6.75 5.28
C GLY A 36 12.49 -7.76 5.30
N TYR A 37 11.28 -7.39 4.85
CA TYR A 37 10.16 -8.28 4.61
C TYR A 37 9.95 -8.45 3.11
N LYS A 38 9.40 -9.59 2.72
CA LYS A 38 8.87 -9.80 1.38
C LYS A 38 7.47 -9.17 1.34
N ILE A 39 7.34 -8.10 0.56
CA ILE A 39 6.09 -7.35 0.39
C ILE A 39 5.57 -7.59 -1.02
N GLU A 40 4.33 -8.05 -1.14
CA GLU A 40 3.65 -8.28 -2.41
C GLU A 40 2.33 -7.49 -2.46
N VAL A 41 2.21 -6.58 -3.42
CA VAL A 41 0.96 -5.86 -3.68
C VAL A 41 0.05 -6.76 -4.51
N LYS A 42 -1.12 -7.10 -3.97
CA LYS A 42 -2.08 -7.99 -4.63
C LYS A 42 -3.12 -7.20 -5.40
N GLU A 43 -3.61 -6.11 -4.83
CA GLU A 43 -4.62 -5.27 -5.46
C GLU A 43 -4.49 -3.82 -4.98
N ILE A 44 -4.81 -2.86 -5.85
CA ILE A 44 -5.02 -1.46 -5.47
C ILE A 44 -6.40 -1.05 -5.95
N ARG A 45 -7.27 -0.68 -5.02
CA ARG A 45 -8.67 -0.34 -5.29
C ARG A 45 -8.96 1.11 -4.97
N GLN A 46 -9.65 1.80 -5.87
CA GLN A 46 -10.25 3.09 -5.55
C GLN A 46 -11.52 2.86 -4.74
N ILE A 47 -11.50 3.23 -3.46
CA ILE A 47 -12.65 3.09 -2.56
C ILE A 47 -13.67 4.19 -2.83
N LYS A 48 -13.20 5.43 -2.91
CA LYS A 48 -14.06 6.58 -3.17
C LYS A 48 -13.27 7.78 -3.68
N LYS A 49 -13.98 8.68 -4.35
CA LYS A 49 -13.52 10.06 -4.56
C LYS A 49 -13.53 10.78 -3.22
N TYR A 50 -12.36 11.11 -2.69
CA TYR A 50 -12.24 11.82 -1.42
C TYR A 50 -12.49 13.32 -1.61
N SER A 51 -11.90 13.91 -2.64
CA SER A 51 -12.05 15.34 -2.96
C SER A 51 -11.95 15.62 -4.47
N PRO A 52 -12.14 16.87 -4.92
CA PRO A 52 -11.96 17.26 -6.32
C PRO A 52 -10.58 16.95 -6.93
N ARG A 53 -9.54 16.66 -6.13
CA ARG A 53 -8.22 16.29 -6.64
C ARG A 53 -7.65 15.00 -6.03
N LEU A 54 -8.33 14.40 -5.06
CA LEU A 54 -7.84 13.22 -4.33
C LEU A 54 -8.78 12.03 -4.47
N TYR A 55 -8.18 10.86 -4.62
CA TYR A 55 -8.82 9.56 -4.45
C TYR A 55 -8.40 8.93 -3.12
N HIS A 56 -9.33 8.19 -2.52
CA HIS A 56 -9.03 7.31 -1.41
C HIS A 56 -8.80 5.92 -2.00
N LEU A 57 -7.55 5.46 -1.94
CA LEU A 57 -7.13 4.16 -2.41
C LEU A 57 -6.94 3.21 -1.24
N CYS A 58 -7.24 1.93 -1.44
CA CYS A 58 -6.85 0.85 -0.54
C CYS A 58 -5.91 -0.09 -1.31
N SER A 59 -4.71 -0.30 -0.78
CA SER A 59 -3.76 -1.26 -1.30
C SER A 59 -3.79 -2.51 -0.43
N ASP A 60 -4.15 -3.64 -1.01
CA ASP A 60 -4.15 -4.94 -0.36
C ASP A 60 -2.76 -5.56 -0.54
N ILE A 61 -2.03 -5.64 0.55
CA ILE A 61 -0.62 -6.01 0.58
C ILE A 61 -0.47 -7.27 1.41
N PHE A 62 0.20 -8.28 0.84
CA PHE A 62 0.61 -9.46 1.58
C PHE A 62 2.06 -9.30 2.00
N VAL A 63 2.34 -9.52 3.27
CA VAL A 63 3.69 -9.40 3.84
C VAL A 63 4.09 -10.73 4.44
N GLU A 64 5.30 -11.16 4.12
CA GLU A 64 5.94 -12.39 4.61
C GLU A 64 7.34 -12.02 5.14
N LYS A 65 7.65 -12.45 6.36
CA LYS A 65 8.99 -12.25 6.94
C LYS A 65 9.95 -13.27 6.33
N TYR A 66 11.15 -12.82 5.98
CA TYR A 66 12.24 -13.71 5.54
C TYR A 66 12.74 -14.59 6.68
#